data_AF-A0A7Y2HXH4-F1
#
_entry.id   AF-A0A7Y2HXH4-F1
#
_cell.length_a   1.000
_cell.length_b   1.000
_cell.length_c   1.000
_cell.angle_alpha   90.00
_cell.angle_beta   90.00
_cell.angle_gamma   90.00
#
_symmetry.space_group_name_H-M   'P 1'
#
loop_
_entity.id
_entity.type
_entity.pdbx_description
1 polymer ?
#
loop_
_entity_poly.entity_id
_entity_poly.type
_entity_poly.pdbx_seq_one_letter_code
_entity_poly.pdbx_strand_id
1 'polypeptide(L)'
;MNTLTRIVPIVVATLCVLWLVGKAMPPRDAEGEPAIHAFAQLPLVYQGRVKPFDTLARNSLIILSDRQSWRDEEGRKRPAIEWLLDVMSGSPRGREHAVFRIHNLQLLTQLELEPRRGYRYSFDELAPRLIDIERQAMHAGDLTSDERDVYDVKVLELWRKIMLHHVLVETHAAGDLTSGPGGLDGAIHRVERIERLSAPHVIPPLGDREEWRPMLRAALDDAMTADADPAVEHMAALLAAWRDDDSAAFNSELAAYQTLLGETPALRAPVLGFEADFNHFAPFYHCAVLYVLAFLIGCVGWLTHPELFRRTAYWLLSATFIVHVLAIASRVYISGYPPITNLYGTAVFIGAGCVMLGLMLERLHPLGVGNMLAAAVGFVTLLIAHFLAGDGDTLEMMQAVLDTKFWLATHVIIINFGYSATFAAAGLAGLYILRGVLTRSMNRDVERMFGRMIYGVLCFALLLSFLGTVLGGLWADDSWGRFWGWDPKENGALMIVLWNALILHARWGGMIKTRGIAVLSVFGGMITAWSWFGVNQLGVGLHSYGFTDSVTFWLLIFAASQLLVMAIGLMPRRWWRSGDPTQRRPRPSFPLLEEEKAAASPSAG
;
A
#
# COMPACT_ATOMS: atom_id res chain seq x y z
N MET A 1 -41.61 4.76 1.88
CA MET A 1 -40.18 4.72 2.28
C MET A 1 -40.01 5.74 3.40
N ASN A 2 -39.59 5.31 4.60
CA ASN A 2 -39.45 6.19 5.76
C ASN A 2 -38.43 7.31 5.47
N THR A 3 -38.71 8.55 5.87
CA THR A 3 -37.82 9.72 5.71
C THR A 3 -36.41 9.43 6.24
N LEU A 4 -36.31 8.67 7.34
CA LEU A 4 -35.04 8.24 7.93
C LEU A 4 -34.18 7.40 6.97
N THR A 5 -34.77 6.51 6.14
CA THR A 5 -34.02 5.67 5.20
C THR A 5 -33.54 6.41 3.95
N ARG A 6 -33.97 7.67 3.76
CA ARG A 6 -33.46 8.58 2.73
C ARG A 6 -32.39 9.51 3.27
N ILE A 7 -32.61 10.10 4.44
CA ILE A 7 -31.76 11.17 4.97
C ILE A 7 -30.48 10.62 5.62
N VAL A 8 -30.59 9.59 6.46
CA VAL A 8 -29.45 9.10 7.24
C VAL A 8 -28.26 8.68 6.37
N PRO A 9 -28.43 7.91 5.27
CA PRO A 9 -27.30 7.55 4.41
C PRO A 9 -26.57 8.76 3.82
N ILE A 10 -27.31 9.80 3.44
CA ILE A 10 -26.75 11.03 2.86
C ILE A 10 -25.97 11.79 3.93
N VAL A 11 -26.56 11.97 5.12
CA VAL A 11 -25.90 12.66 6.24
C VAL A 11 -24.59 11.96 6.61
N VAL A 12 -24.58 10.63 6.72
CA VAL A 12 -23.36 9.87 7.03
C VAL A 12 -22.30 10.05 5.93
N ALA A 13 -22.68 9.99 4.66
CA ALA A 13 -21.75 10.22 3.56
C ALA A 13 -21.21 11.66 3.55
N THR A 14 -22.04 12.67 3.80
CA THR A 14 -21.62 14.08 3.89
C THR A 14 -20.66 14.30 5.06
N LEU A 15 -20.96 13.76 6.25
CA LEU A 15 -20.06 13.84 7.41
C LEU A 15 -18.72 13.15 7.12
N CYS A 16 -18.75 12.01 6.43
CA CYS A 16 -17.52 11.32 5.99
C CYS A 16 -16.69 12.20 5.04
N VAL A 17 -17.33 12.84 4.06
CA VAL A 17 -16.65 13.75 3.12
C VAL A 17 -16.06 14.95 3.86
N LEU A 18 -16.80 15.58 4.77
CA LEU A 18 -16.30 16.69 5.58
C LEU A 18 -15.11 16.28 6.45
N TRP A 19 -15.17 15.09 7.06
CA TRP A 19 -14.06 14.54 7.83
C TRP A 19 -12.82 14.28 6.95
N LEU A 20 -13.00 13.72 5.75
CA LEU A 20 -11.92 13.50 4.78
C LEU A 20 -11.30 14.81 4.30
N VAL A 21 -12.11 15.83 4.01
CA VAL A 21 -11.63 17.17 3.63
C VAL A 21 -10.78 17.76 4.75
N GLY A 22 -11.22 17.65 6.01
CA GLY A 22 -10.42 18.10 7.16
C GLY A 22 -9.10 17.34 7.32
N LYS A 23 -9.01 16.07 6.88
CA LYS A 23 -7.76 15.29 6.86
C LYS A 23 -6.86 15.58 5.66
N ALA A 24 -7.44 16.05 4.55
CA ALA A 24 -6.71 16.41 3.35
C ALA A 24 -6.14 17.84 3.39
N MET A 25 -6.55 18.67 4.37
CA MET A 25 -6.01 20.02 4.52
C MET A 25 -4.51 19.95 4.86
N PRO A 26 -3.64 20.62 4.08
CA PRO A 26 -2.22 20.62 4.34
C PRO A 26 -1.94 21.32 5.67
N PRO A 27 -0.98 20.82 6.46
CA PRO A 27 -0.55 21.49 7.67
C PRO A 27 0.09 22.85 7.30
N ARG A 28 -0.10 23.84 8.16
CA ARG A 28 0.47 25.19 7.97
C ARG A 28 1.52 25.43 9.03
N ASP A 29 2.63 26.03 8.62
CA ASP A 29 3.66 26.50 9.53
C ASP A 29 3.11 27.62 10.41
N ALA A 30 3.39 27.57 11.72
CA ALA A 30 2.97 28.59 12.67
C ALA A 30 3.84 29.85 12.53
N GLU A 31 3.26 31.04 12.74
CA GLU A 31 4.02 32.28 12.69
C GLU A 31 5.07 32.31 13.81
N GLY A 32 6.33 32.56 13.44
CA GLY A 32 7.47 32.63 14.37
C GLY A 32 8.16 31.27 14.66
N GLU A 33 7.58 30.16 14.22
CA GLU A 33 8.20 28.83 14.26
C GLU A 33 8.98 28.55 12.96
N PRO A 34 9.93 27.59 12.94
CA PRO A 34 10.63 27.22 11.73
C PRO A 34 9.66 26.59 10.72
N ALA A 35 9.71 27.04 9.47
CA ALA A 35 8.79 26.66 8.40
C ALA A 35 9.11 25.28 7.83
N ILE A 36 8.95 24.25 8.67
CA ILE A 36 9.31 22.87 8.37
C ILE A 36 8.45 22.26 7.25
N HIS A 37 7.19 22.70 7.07
CA HIS A 37 6.34 22.21 5.98
C HIS A 37 6.77 22.79 4.65
N ALA A 38 7.16 24.07 4.60
CA ALA A 38 7.77 24.67 3.42
C ALA A 38 9.12 24.00 3.07
N PHE A 39 9.95 23.67 4.07
CA PHE A 39 11.19 22.91 3.85
C PHE A 39 10.89 21.50 3.31
N ALA A 40 9.88 20.83 3.84
CA ALA A 40 9.52 19.46 3.45
C ALA A 40 9.18 19.33 1.95
N GLN A 41 8.76 20.42 1.30
CA GLN A 41 8.41 20.45 -0.13
C GLN A 41 9.61 20.70 -1.06
N LEU A 42 10.79 21.01 -0.52
CA LEU A 42 11.98 21.22 -1.34
C LEU A 42 12.33 19.95 -2.14
N PRO A 43 12.82 20.10 -3.39
CA PRO A 43 13.17 18.96 -4.24
C PRO A 43 14.51 18.33 -3.82
N LEU A 44 14.59 17.01 -3.96
CA LEU A 44 15.84 16.24 -3.96
C LEU A 44 15.74 15.06 -4.94
N VAL A 45 16.86 14.47 -5.31
CA VAL A 45 16.90 13.20 -6.06
C VAL A 45 17.34 12.06 -5.14
N TYR A 46 16.54 11.02 -5.07
CA TYR A 46 16.89 9.79 -4.36
C TYR A 46 16.27 8.58 -5.06
N GLN A 47 17.06 7.52 -5.24
CA GLN A 47 16.64 6.31 -5.98
C GLN A 47 16.14 6.62 -7.41
N GLY A 48 16.83 7.52 -8.11
CA GLY A 48 16.59 7.80 -9.54
C GLY A 48 15.40 8.71 -9.87
N ARG A 49 14.77 9.34 -8.86
CA ARG A 49 13.58 10.20 -9.01
C ARG A 49 13.71 11.48 -8.19
N VAL A 50 13.26 12.61 -8.76
CA VAL A 50 13.03 13.85 -8.01
C VAL A 50 11.81 13.67 -7.10
N LYS A 51 11.94 13.97 -5.81
CA LYS A 51 10.90 13.85 -4.78
C LYS A 51 11.07 14.90 -3.69
N PRO A 52 10.05 15.20 -2.88
CA PRO A 52 10.19 16.14 -1.78
C PRO A 52 10.98 15.55 -0.61
N PHE A 53 11.60 16.40 0.21
CA PHE A 53 12.23 15.99 1.48
C PHE A 53 11.26 15.25 2.42
N ASP A 54 9.96 15.59 2.40
CA ASP A 54 8.93 14.86 3.14
C ASP A 54 8.95 13.35 2.82
N THR A 55 9.07 13.00 1.53
CA THR A 55 9.10 11.60 1.09
C THR A 55 10.35 10.90 1.61
N LEU A 56 11.52 11.54 1.53
CA LEU A 56 12.76 10.99 2.09
C LEU A 56 12.61 10.76 3.61
N ALA A 57 12.15 11.78 4.35
CA ALA A 57 12.01 11.72 5.79
C ALA A 57 11.08 10.59 6.26
N ARG A 58 9.89 10.48 5.64
CA ARG A 58 8.89 9.47 6.01
C ARG A 58 9.38 8.06 5.69
N ASN A 59 9.96 7.86 4.51
CA ASN A 59 10.42 6.55 4.09
C ASN A 59 11.61 6.12 4.95
N SER A 60 12.57 7.01 5.23
CA SER A 60 13.67 6.69 6.13
C SER A 60 13.18 6.34 7.54
N LEU A 61 12.20 7.06 8.11
CA LEU A 61 11.63 6.67 9.40
C LEU A 61 10.84 5.36 9.35
N ILE A 62 10.21 5.00 8.23
CA ILE A 62 9.61 3.67 8.08
C ILE A 62 10.72 2.62 8.18
N ILE A 63 11.83 2.74 7.43
CA ILE A 63 12.96 1.81 7.49
C ILE A 63 13.50 1.67 8.92
N LEU A 64 13.67 2.79 9.62
CA LEU A 64 14.26 2.79 10.97
C LEU A 64 13.29 2.27 12.03
N SER A 65 12.03 2.71 11.98
CA SER A 65 11.11 2.70 13.12
C SER A 65 9.75 2.02 12.88
N ASP A 66 9.48 1.60 11.64
CA ASP A 66 8.18 1.16 11.10
C ASP A 66 7.06 2.20 11.26
N ARG A 67 7.42 3.49 11.30
CA ARG A 67 6.49 4.61 11.43
C ARG A 67 6.90 5.77 10.55
N GLN A 68 5.93 6.52 10.03
CA GLN A 68 6.16 7.77 9.29
C GLN A 68 6.30 9.01 10.20
N SER A 69 6.51 8.80 11.50
CA SER A 69 6.56 9.86 12.51
C SER A 69 7.26 9.32 13.74
N TRP A 70 8.02 10.17 14.41
CA TRP A 70 8.69 9.82 15.65
C TRP A 70 7.91 10.37 16.86
N ARG A 71 8.37 10.05 18.07
CA ARG A 71 7.78 10.56 19.31
C ARG A 71 8.86 11.20 20.16
N ASP A 72 8.56 12.39 20.69
CA ASP A 72 9.41 13.10 21.64
C ASP A 72 9.44 12.42 23.01
N GLU A 73 10.23 12.96 23.92
CA GLU A 73 10.39 12.45 25.28
C GLU A 73 9.07 12.47 26.08
N GLU A 74 8.18 13.44 25.82
CA GLU A 74 6.84 13.47 26.43
C GLU A 74 5.85 12.52 25.72
N GLY A 75 6.31 11.79 24.70
CA GLY A 75 5.54 10.82 23.94
C GLY A 75 4.58 11.44 22.93
N ARG A 76 4.67 12.73 22.63
CA ARG A 76 3.88 13.42 21.60
C ARG A 76 4.40 13.03 20.21
N LYS A 77 3.49 12.99 19.24
CA LYS A 77 3.81 12.61 17.86
C LYS A 77 4.42 13.82 17.15
N ARG A 78 5.61 13.67 16.58
CA ARG A 78 6.31 14.72 15.81
C ARG A 78 6.45 14.31 14.33
N PRO A 79 6.45 15.25 13.38
CA PRO A 79 6.57 14.95 11.96
C PRO A 79 7.94 14.38 11.60
N ALA A 80 8.02 13.58 10.53
CA ALA A 80 9.28 12.98 10.09
C ALA A 80 10.34 14.00 9.68
N ILE A 81 9.90 15.14 9.11
CA ILE A 81 10.80 16.16 8.59
C ILE A 81 11.67 16.79 9.69
N GLU A 82 11.13 16.93 10.90
CA GLU A 82 11.85 17.45 12.05
C GLU A 82 13.01 16.52 12.46
N TRP A 83 12.74 15.21 12.51
CA TRP A 83 13.78 14.21 12.75
C TRP A 83 14.85 14.27 11.65
N LEU A 84 14.43 14.37 10.38
CA LEU A 84 15.37 14.42 9.27
C LEU A 84 16.25 15.68 9.35
N LEU A 85 15.69 16.84 9.70
CA LEU A 85 16.45 18.08 9.91
C LEU A 85 17.47 17.95 11.05
N ASP A 86 17.10 17.33 12.18
CA ASP A 86 18.04 17.07 13.27
C ASP A 86 19.20 16.15 12.83
N VAL A 87 18.92 15.12 12.03
CA VAL A 87 19.93 14.21 11.48
C VAL A 87 20.83 14.91 10.46
N MET A 88 20.25 15.64 9.49
CA MET A 88 20.99 16.34 8.43
C MET A 88 21.85 17.47 8.97
N SER A 89 21.36 18.19 9.99
CA SER A 89 22.08 19.32 10.59
C SER A 89 23.28 18.89 11.44
N GLY A 90 23.38 17.59 11.77
CA GLY A 90 24.34 17.08 12.74
C GLY A 90 24.06 17.56 14.16
N SER A 91 22.82 17.96 14.46
CA SER A 91 22.40 18.36 15.81
C SER A 91 22.54 17.18 16.78
N PRO A 92 22.94 17.42 18.06
CA PRO A 92 22.92 16.39 19.09
C PRO A 92 21.56 15.69 19.20
N ARG A 93 20.45 16.44 19.03
CA ARG A 93 19.07 15.92 19.02
C ARG A 93 18.91 14.76 18.03
N GLY A 94 19.57 14.84 16.87
CA GLY A 94 19.50 13.84 15.81
C GLY A 94 19.93 12.44 16.25
N ARG A 95 20.84 12.37 17.23
CA ARG A 95 21.38 11.11 17.77
C ARG A 95 20.60 10.57 18.97
N GLU A 96 19.85 11.44 19.64
CA GLU A 96 19.04 11.14 20.83
C GLU A 96 17.68 10.53 20.47
N HIS A 97 17.18 10.79 19.25
CA HIS A 97 15.88 10.28 18.79
C HIS A 97 15.81 8.76 18.79
N ALA A 98 14.94 8.19 19.61
CA ALA A 98 14.70 6.75 19.69
C ALA A 98 13.91 6.24 18.47
N VAL A 99 14.59 6.07 17.33
CA VAL A 99 14.00 5.67 16.04
C VAL A 99 14.42 4.28 15.58
N PHE A 100 15.51 3.70 16.09
CA PHE A 100 15.98 2.37 15.67
C PHE A 100 15.17 1.27 16.33
N ARG A 101 14.28 0.61 15.57
CA ARG A 101 13.44 -0.47 16.07
C ARG A 101 14.21 -1.80 16.08
N ILE A 102 14.41 -2.38 17.27
CA ILE A 102 15.14 -3.64 17.49
C ILE A 102 14.28 -4.60 18.33
N HIS A 103 13.63 -5.54 17.65
CA HIS A 103 12.68 -6.47 18.26
C HIS A 103 13.29 -7.78 18.76
N ASN A 104 14.47 -8.15 18.26
CA ASN A 104 15.10 -9.42 18.59
C ASN A 104 15.74 -9.32 19.99
N LEU A 105 15.23 -10.12 20.95
CA LEU A 105 15.70 -10.09 22.33
C LEU A 105 17.16 -10.53 22.49
N GLN A 106 17.60 -11.51 21.70
CA GLN A 106 19.00 -11.96 21.72
C GLN A 106 19.94 -10.83 21.26
N LEU A 107 19.56 -10.11 20.21
CA LEU A 107 20.30 -8.95 19.73
C LEU A 107 20.33 -7.84 20.79
N LEU A 108 19.20 -7.56 21.45
CA LEU A 108 19.17 -6.58 22.56
C LEU A 108 20.10 -6.96 23.70
N THR A 109 20.07 -8.21 24.14
CA THR A 109 20.95 -8.70 25.22
C THR A 109 22.42 -8.54 24.87
N GLN A 110 22.81 -8.83 23.63
CA GLN A 110 24.21 -8.67 23.19
C GLN A 110 24.63 -7.22 23.05
N LEU A 111 23.70 -6.34 22.68
CA LEU A 111 23.93 -4.90 22.64
C LEU A 111 23.84 -4.25 24.02
N GLU A 112 23.55 -5.02 25.07
CA GLU A 112 23.33 -4.55 26.44
C GLU A 112 22.22 -3.49 26.53
N LEU A 113 21.18 -3.66 25.71
CA LEU A 113 20.02 -2.77 25.66
C LEU A 113 18.84 -3.37 26.40
N GLU A 114 18.29 -2.62 27.34
CA GLU A 114 17.11 -3.04 28.11
C GLU A 114 15.83 -3.01 27.25
N PRO A 115 15.09 -4.13 27.14
CA PRO A 115 13.83 -4.17 26.42
C PRO A 115 12.81 -3.17 26.98
N ARG A 116 12.35 -2.22 26.15
CA ARG A 116 11.34 -1.22 26.53
C ARG A 116 10.14 -1.18 25.60
N ARG A 117 9.07 -0.50 26.05
CA ARG A 117 7.82 -0.40 25.29
C ARG A 117 8.09 0.18 23.89
N GLY A 118 7.80 -0.62 22.87
CA GLY A 118 7.93 -0.21 21.48
C GLY A 118 9.31 -0.49 20.87
N TYR A 119 10.28 -1.00 21.64
CA TYR A 119 11.57 -1.53 21.15
C TYR A 119 12.34 -0.57 20.24
N ARG A 120 12.34 0.73 20.56
CA ARG A 120 13.08 1.74 19.79
C ARG A 120 14.23 2.28 20.61
N TYR A 121 15.37 2.47 19.96
CA TYR A 121 16.63 2.95 20.55
C TYR A 121 17.18 4.11 19.73
N SER A 122 17.96 4.96 20.38
CA SER A 122 18.62 6.10 19.76
C SER A 122 19.93 5.68 19.11
N PHE A 123 20.52 6.56 18.30
CA PHE A 123 21.86 6.31 17.77
C PHE A 123 22.89 6.30 18.90
N ASP A 124 22.74 7.17 19.90
CA ASP A 124 23.67 7.24 21.04
C ASP A 124 23.65 5.99 21.91
N GLU A 125 22.51 5.32 22.04
CA GLU A 125 22.42 4.03 22.72
C GLU A 125 23.16 2.92 21.94
N LEU A 126 23.23 3.03 20.61
CA LEU A 126 23.91 2.06 19.73
C LEU A 126 25.39 2.36 19.53
N ALA A 127 25.79 3.63 19.63
CA ALA A 127 27.13 4.13 19.33
C ALA A 127 28.26 3.33 20.02
N PRO A 128 28.15 2.95 21.32
CA PRO A 128 29.20 2.18 21.99
C PRO A 128 29.46 0.79 21.40
N ARG A 129 28.48 0.22 20.67
CA ARG A 129 28.50 -1.16 20.13
C ARG A 129 28.58 -1.21 18.60
N LEU A 130 28.77 -0.07 17.93
CA LEU A 130 28.79 -0.01 16.46
C LEU A 130 29.81 -0.95 15.82
N ILE A 131 31.02 -1.02 16.38
CA ILE A 131 32.09 -1.89 15.86
C ILE A 131 31.71 -3.37 15.97
N ASP A 132 31.04 -3.76 17.06
CA ASP A 132 30.58 -5.13 17.27
C ASP A 132 29.43 -5.47 16.30
N ILE A 133 28.48 -4.54 16.12
CA ILE A 133 27.38 -4.67 15.15
C ILE A 133 27.93 -4.83 13.73
N GLU A 134 28.87 -3.97 13.32
CA GLU A 134 29.49 -4.03 12.00
C GLU A 134 30.17 -5.37 11.76
N ARG A 135 30.98 -5.83 12.73
CA ARG A 135 31.68 -7.12 12.64
C ARG A 135 30.71 -8.28 12.47
N GLN A 136 29.64 -8.31 13.26
CA GLN A 136 28.61 -9.35 13.17
C GLN A 136 27.86 -9.26 11.83
N ALA A 137 27.56 -8.06 11.35
CA ALA A 137 26.90 -7.85 10.07
C ALA A 137 27.77 -8.29 8.88
N MET A 138 29.08 -8.05 8.93
CA MET A 138 30.02 -8.56 7.93
C MET A 138 30.02 -10.09 7.91
N HIS A 139 30.15 -10.72 9.08
CA HIS A 139 30.10 -12.18 9.19
C HIS A 139 28.77 -12.76 8.64
N ALA A 140 27.63 -12.19 9.04
CA ALA A 140 26.32 -12.60 8.55
C ALA A 140 26.15 -12.37 7.03
N GLY A 141 26.81 -11.34 6.50
CA GLY A 141 26.82 -11.00 5.07
C GLY A 141 27.54 -12.04 4.22
N ASP A 142 28.59 -12.66 4.75
CA ASP A 142 29.38 -13.71 4.10
C ASP A 142 28.65 -15.06 4.01
N LEU A 143 27.63 -15.28 4.84
CA LEU A 143 26.78 -16.47 4.81
C LEU A 143 25.77 -16.44 3.65
N THR A 144 25.46 -17.60 3.07
CA THR A 144 24.35 -17.75 2.11
C THR A 144 22.99 -17.62 2.80
N SER A 145 21.91 -17.39 2.04
CA SER A 145 20.55 -17.23 2.61
C SER A 145 20.11 -18.40 3.47
N ASP A 146 20.51 -19.62 3.11
CA ASP A 146 20.08 -20.85 3.77
C ASP A 146 20.91 -21.16 5.02
N GLU A 147 22.09 -20.54 5.14
CA GLU A 147 23.00 -20.66 6.29
C GLU A 147 22.70 -19.62 7.38
N ARG A 148 22.04 -18.51 7.03
CA ARG A 148 21.70 -17.44 7.98
C ARG A 148 20.62 -17.88 8.94
N ASP A 149 20.87 -17.73 10.22
CA ASP A 149 19.83 -17.88 11.23
C ASP A 149 19.00 -16.60 11.39
N VAL A 150 17.96 -16.66 12.25
CA VAL A 150 17.09 -15.50 12.51
C VAL A 150 17.86 -14.34 13.11
N TYR A 151 18.90 -14.61 13.89
CA TYR A 151 19.72 -13.59 14.51
C TYR A 151 20.60 -12.88 13.46
N ASP A 152 21.24 -13.62 12.55
CA ASP A 152 22.04 -13.09 11.44
C ASP A 152 21.22 -12.12 10.57
N VAL A 153 20.01 -12.52 10.21
CA VAL A 153 19.06 -11.67 9.46
C VAL A 153 18.76 -10.38 10.22
N LYS A 154 18.61 -10.44 11.55
CA LYS A 154 18.27 -9.28 12.38
C LYS A 154 19.47 -8.35 12.61
N VAL A 155 20.69 -8.88 12.68
CA VAL A 155 21.91 -8.08 12.69
C VAL A 155 22.07 -7.32 11.37
N LEU A 156 21.91 -8.01 10.23
CA LEU A 156 21.96 -7.38 8.90
C LEU A 156 20.89 -6.28 8.75
N GLU A 157 19.68 -6.52 9.24
CA GLU A 157 18.60 -5.54 9.24
C GLU A 157 18.96 -4.30 10.06
N LEU A 158 19.51 -4.48 11.27
CA LEU A 158 19.98 -3.37 12.11
C LEU A 158 21.13 -2.61 11.45
N TRP A 159 22.10 -3.31 10.87
CA TRP A 159 23.22 -2.68 10.17
C TRP A 159 22.75 -1.82 9.01
N ARG A 160 21.80 -2.30 8.20
CA ARG A 160 21.18 -1.51 7.12
C ARG A 160 20.52 -0.22 7.65
N LYS A 161 19.83 -0.29 8.79
CA LYS A 161 19.23 0.88 9.45
C LYS A 161 20.29 1.89 9.88
N ILE A 162 21.36 1.41 10.51
CA ILE A 162 22.50 2.25 10.93
C ILE A 162 23.17 2.92 9.72
N MET A 163 23.41 2.15 8.65
CA MET A 163 24.00 2.69 7.42
C MET A 163 23.12 3.74 6.76
N LEU A 164 21.80 3.55 6.72
CA LEU A 164 20.88 4.58 6.23
C LEU A 164 21.01 5.88 7.03
N HIS A 165 20.99 5.80 8.37
CA HIS A 165 21.17 6.96 9.22
C HIS A 165 22.53 7.62 8.99
N HIS A 166 23.60 6.84 8.91
CA HIS A 166 24.96 7.32 8.67
C HIS A 166 25.06 8.07 7.33
N VAL A 167 24.50 7.53 6.25
CA VAL A 167 24.46 8.20 4.95
C VAL A 167 23.72 9.53 5.03
N LEU A 168 22.56 9.58 5.71
CA LEU A 168 21.81 10.82 5.88
C LEU A 168 22.60 11.89 6.65
N VAL A 169 23.41 11.52 7.64
CA VAL A 169 24.29 12.47 8.34
C VAL A 169 25.45 12.91 7.44
N GLU A 170 26.22 11.95 6.93
CA GLU A 170 27.47 12.23 6.21
C GLU A 170 27.24 13.02 4.92
N THR A 171 26.17 12.71 4.18
CA THR A 171 25.86 13.40 2.93
C THR A 171 25.61 14.89 3.12
N HIS A 172 25.17 15.34 4.31
CA HIS A 172 24.83 16.73 4.60
C HIS A 172 25.87 17.45 5.46
N ALA A 173 26.96 16.77 5.83
CA ALA A 173 28.03 17.31 6.65
C ALA A 173 28.99 18.21 5.84
N ALA A 174 28.47 19.32 5.32
CA ALA A 174 29.18 20.32 4.51
C ALA A 174 29.91 21.41 5.33
N GLY A 175 30.26 21.11 6.58
CA GLY A 175 31.09 22.01 7.39
C GLY A 175 32.49 22.20 6.78
N ASP A 176 33.38 22.90 7.48
CA ASP A 176 34.75 23.13 6.99
C ASP A 176 35.49 21.79 6.72
N LEU A 177 35.63 21.46 5.44
CA LEU A 177 36.26 20.23 4.95
C LEU A 177 37.78 20.28 5.07
N THR A 178 38.36 21.46 5.28
CA THR A 178 39.82 21.66 5.30
C THR A 178 40.41 21.48 6.70
N SER A 179 39.63 21.74 7.76
CA SER A 179 40.07 21.63 9.16
C SER A 179 39.65 20.33 9.86
N GLY A 180 38.90 19.46 9.18
CA GLY A 180 38.46 18.17 9.70
C GLY A 180 39.55 17.08 9.79
N PRO A 181 39.26 15.92 10.41
CA PRO A 181 40.18 14.79 10.49
C PRO A 181 40.61 14.31 9.09
N GLY A 182 41.91 14.38 8.79
CA GLY A 182 42.47 14.03 7.47
C GLY A 182 42.37 15.13 6.42
N GLY A 183 41.88 16.33 6.77
CA GLY A 183 41.77 17.48 5.86
C GLY A 183 41.01 17.15 4.57
N LEU A 184 41.47 17.72 3.46
CA LEU A 184 40.88 17.53 2.14
C LEU A 184 40.88 16.05 1.69
N ASP A 185 41.97 15.32 1.96
CA ASP A 185 42.08 13.89 1.62
C ASP A 185 41.03 13.04 2.39
N GLY A 186 40.80 13.40 3.65
CA GLY A 186 39.72 12.80 4.45
C GLY A 186 38.34 13.07 3.87
N ALA A 187 38.09 14.29 3.39
CA ALA A 187 36.85 14.65 2.73
C ALA A 187 36.63 13.89 1.41
N ILE A 188 37.69 13.71 0.60
CA ILE A 188 37.66 12.91 -0.64
C ILE A 188 37.23 11.47 -0.33
N HIS A 189 37.87 10.81 0.64
CA HIS A 189 37.51 9.44 1.01
C HIS A 189 36.09 9.32 1.57
N ARG A 190 35.58 10.35 2.25
CA ARG A 190 34.18 10.40 2.71
C ARG A 190 33.22 10.47 1.53
N VAL A 191 33.50 11.32 0.54
CA VAL A 191 32.73 11.43 -0.71
C VAL A 191 32.70 10.09 -1.45
N GLU A 192 33.86 9.47 -1.69
CA GLU A 192 33.95 8.17 -2.37
C GLU A 192 33.13 7.08 -1.66
N ARG A 193 33.06 7.12 -0.32
CA ARG A 193 32.27 6.18 0.47
C ARG A 193 30.78 6.42 0.33
N ILE A 194 30.30 7.66 0.41
CA ILE A 194 28.85 7.97 0.31
C ILE A 194 28.31 7.77 -1.10
N GLU A 195 29.12 8.00 -2.14
CA GLU A 195 28.73 7.76 -3.54
C GLU A 195 28.45 6.26 -3.78
N ARG A 196 29.21 5.38 -3.13
CA ARG A 196 28.96 3.92 -3.16
C ARG A 196 27.68 3.51 -2.42
N LEU A 197 27.17 4.34 -1.52
CA LEU A 197 26.03 4.04 -0.64
C LEU A 197 24.71 4.62 -1.15
N SER A 198 24.62 5.00 -2.43
CA SER A 198 23.40 5.57 -3.05
C SER A 198 22.85 6.77 -2.26
N ALA A 199 23.72 7.73 -1.93
CA ALA A 199 23.35 8.91 -1.17
C ALA A 199 22.23 9.76 -1.83
N PRO A 200 21.41 10.47 -1.03
CA PRO A 200 20.48 11.46 -1.57
C PRO A 200 21.24 12.63 -2.20
N HIS A 201 20.80 13.04 -3.38
CA HIS A 201 21.35 14.18 -4.09
C HIS A 201 20.43 15.37 -3.82
N VAL A 202 20.87 16.26 -2.93
CA VAL A 202 20.06 17.34 -2.38
C VAL A 202 20.41 18.71 -2.97
N ILE A 203 21.53 18.80 -3.67
CA ILE A 203 21.95 20.02 -4.35
C ILE A 203 21.56 19.92 -5.83
N PRO A 204 20.64 20.77 -6.31
CA PRO A 204 20.23 20.78 -7.71
C PRO A 204 21.31 21.36 -8.62
N PRO A 205 21.29 20.99 -9.91
CA PRO A 205 22.09 21.67 -10.93
C PRO A 205 21.54 23.09 -11.15
N LEU A 206 22.34 24.10 -10.80
CA LEU A 206 22.05 25.51 -11.05
C LEU A 206 23.15 26.13 -11.93
N GLY A 207 22.77 27.10 -12.77
CA GLY A 207 23.68 27.75 -13.72
C GLY A 207 24.13 26.78 -14.82
N ASP A 208 25.45 26.66 -15.01
CA ASP A 208 26.08 25.80 -16.01
C ASP A 208 26.28 24.34 -15.54
N ARG A 209 25.84 23.99 -14.32
CA ARG A 209 25.94 22.63 -13.77
C ARG A 209 24.87 21.73 -14.37
N GLU A 210 25.22 20.49 -14.71
CA GLU A 210 24.29 19.56 -15.40
C GLU A 210 23.67 18.50 -14.48
N GLU A 211 24.29 18.19 -13.34
CA GLU A 211 23.90 17.06 -12.49
C GLU A 211 23.50 17.46 -11.06
N TRP A 212 22.53 16.71 -10.52
CA TRP A 212 22.25 16.74 -9.08
C TRP A 212 23.44 16.15 -8.32
N ARG A 213 23.76 16.68 -7.13
CA ARG A 213 24.91 16.24 -6.34
C ARG A 213 24.54 16.01 -4.87
N PRO A 214 25.18 15.03 -4.19
CA PRO A 214 25.19 14.99 -2.73
C PRO A 214 25.81 16.28 -2.17
N MET A 215 25.30 16.79 -1.05
CA MET A 215 25.79 18.08 -0.52
C MET A 215 27.27 18.05 -0.15
N LEU A 216 27.75 16.97 0.48
CA LEU A 216 29.17 16.80 0.78
C LEU A 216 30.06 16.83 -0.49
N ARG A 217 29.56 16.25 -1.60
CA ARG A 217 30.27 16.27 -2.89
C ARG A 217 30.35 17.69 -3.45
N ALA A 218 29.22 18.39 -3.46
CA ALA A 218 29.16 19.77 -3.95
C ALA A 218 30.05 20.69 -3.11
N ALA A 219 30.03 20.57 -1.78
CA ALA A 219 30.91 21.33 -0.89
C ALA A 219 32.40 21.03 -1.12
N LEU A 220 32.76 19.78 -1.43
CA LEU A 220 34.13 19.42 -1.79
C LEU A 220 34.54 20.05 -3.13
N ASP A 221 33.66 19.98 -4.14
CA ASP A 221 33.92 20.60 -5.44
C ASP A 221 34.16 22.11 -5.27
N ASP A 222 33.30 22.81 -4.50
CA ASP A 222 33.43 24.25 -4.20
C ASP A 222 34.77 24.58 -3.52
N ALA A 223 35.20 23.75 -2.56
CA ALA A 223 36.49 23.91 -1.88
C ALA A 223 37.70 23.68 -2.82
N MET A 224 37.55 22.82 -3.84
CA MET A 224 38.61 22.50 -4.79
C MET A 224 38.70 23.48 -5.96
N THR A 225 37.58 23.97 -6.47
CA THR A 225 37.51 24.84 -7.66
C THR A 225 37.46 26.32 -7.32
N ALA A 226 37.18 26.68 -6.06
CA ALA A 226 36.87 28.04 -5.62
C ALA A 226 35.66 28.67 -6.35
N ASP A 227 34.79 27.84 -6.92
CA ASP A 227 33.50 28.23 -7.51
C ASP A 227 32.38 27.81 -6.57
N ALA A 228 32.00 28.72 -5.66
CA ALA A 228 30.99 28.44 -4.64
C ALA A 228 29.60 28.26 -5.28
N ASP A 229 28.93 27.16 -4.96
CA ASP A 229 27.56 26.90 -5.37
C ASP A 229 26.60 27.56 -4.35
N PRO A 230 25.81 28.59 -4.74
CA PRO A 230 24.88 29.26 -3.82
C PRO A 230 23.87 28.31 -3.18
N ALA A 231 23.55 27.18 -3.83
CA ALA A 231 22.67 26.19 -3.25
C ALA A 231 23.29 25.48 -2.04
N VAL A 232 24.60 25.23 -2.08
CA VAL A 232 25.34 24.64 -0.95
C VAL A 232 25.37 25.63 0.22
N GLU A 233 25.64 26.91 -0.05
CA GLU A 233 25.67 27.97 0.97
C GLU A 233 24.34 28.10 1.71
N HIS A 234 23.23 28.27 0.98
CA HIS A 234 21.91 28.39 1.60
C HIS A 234 21.47 27.12 2.33
N MET A 235 21.74 25.93 1.77
CA MET A 235 21.42 24.67 2.45
C MET A 235 22.25 24.48 3.73
N ALA A 236 23.54 24.86 3.71
CA ALA A 236 24.39 24.81 4.90
C ALA A 236 23.93 25.80 5.97
N ALA A 237 23.56 27.03 5.57
CA ALA A 237 23.03 28.05 6.46
C ALA A 237 21.68 27.63 7.08
N LEU A 238 20.80 27.01 6.30
CA LEU A 238 19.55 26.39 6.79
C LEU A 238 19.80 25.37 7.89
N LEU A 239 20.71 24.42 7.63
CA LEU A 239 21.03 23.36 8.57
C LEU A 239 21.75 23.90 9.83
N ALA A 240 22.56 24.96 9.69
CA ALA A 240 23.16 25.66 10.82
C ALA A 240 22.10 26.38 11.67
N ALA A 241 21.21 27.15 11.05
CA ALA A 241 20.12 27.84 11.74
C ALA A 241 19.20 26.86 12.48
N TRP A 242 18.90 25.70 11.89
CA TRP A 242 18.16 24.62 12.56
C TRP A 242 18.90 24.09 13.79
N ARG A 243 20.21 23.88 13.67
CA ARG A 243 21.06 23.38 14.77
C ARG A 243 21.12 24.36 15.93
N ASP A 244 21.16 25.65 15.62
CA ASP A 244 21.28 26.75 16.59
C ASP A 244 19.91 27.23 17.13
N ASP A 245 18.81 26.56 16.73
CA ASP A 245 17.43 26.87 17.11
C ASP A 245 16.97 28.29 16.69
N ASP A 246 17.62 28.86 15.66
CA ASP A 246 17.29 30.18 15.11
C ASP A 246 16.22 30.07 14.01
N SER A 247 14.96 30.17 14.44
CA SER A 247 13.80 30.09 13.54
C SER A 247 13.73 31.24 12.53
N ALA A 248 14.24 32.43 12.90
CA ALA A 248 14.20 33.59 12.03
C ALA A 248 15.21 33.45 10.89
N ALA A 249 16.44 33.04 11.21
CA ALA A 249 17.47 32.73 10.23
C ALA A 249 17.03 31.57 9.33
N PHE A 250 16.47 30.49 9.90
CA PHE A 250 15.96 29.35 9.14
C PHE A 250 14.91 29.77 8.10
N ASN A 251 13.92 30.55 8.50
CA ASN A 251 12.86 31.01 7.61
C ASN A 251 13.37 31.97 6.53
N SER A 252 14.32 32.84 6.86
CA SER A 252 14.95 33.76 5.92
C SER A 252 15.76 33.00 4.86
N GLU A 253 16.63 32.08 5.29
CA GLU A 253 17.43 31.26 4.38
C GLU A 253 16.56 30.33 3.52
N LEU A 254 15.45 29.81 4.07
CA LEU A 254 14.52 28.99 3.31
C LEU A 254 13.87 29.80 2.19
N ALA A 255 13.45 31.03 2.47
CA ALA A 255 12.86 31.92 1.47
C ALA A 255 13.88 32.29 0.39
N ALA A 256 15.15 32.52 0.77
CA ALA A 256 16.23 32.77 -0.17
C ALA A 256 16.48 31.55 -1.07
N TYR A 257 16.59 30.36 -0.47
CA TYR A 257 16.78 29.10 -1.22
C TYR A 257 15.61 28.82 -2.18
N GLN A 258 14.37 29.00 -1.75
CA GLN A 258 13.19 28.86 -2.62
C GLN A 258 13.14 29.89 -3.75
N THR A 259 13.70 31.09 -3.54
CA THR A 259 13.83 32.11 -4.57
C THR A 259 14.84 31.68 -5.62
N LEU A 260 16.00 31.18 -5.18
CA LEU A 260 17.06 30.63 -6.04
C LEU A 260 16.54 29.45 -6.88
N LEU A 261 15.89 28.47 -6.26
CA LEU A 261 15.26 27.35 -6.99
C LEU A 261 14.19 27.83 -7.98
N GLY A 262 13.56 28.96 -7.67
CA GLY A 262 12.50 29.56 -8.46
C GLY A 262 12.92 30.04 -9.83
N GLU A 263 14.23 30.25 -10.05
CA GLU A 263 14.81 30.63 -11.33
C GLU A 263 14.84 29.46 -12.33
N THR A 264 14.72 28.22 -11.84
CA THR A 264 14.72 27.01 -12.67
C THR A 264 13.34 26.31 -12.64
N PRO A 265 12.49 26.46 -13.68
CA PRO A 265 11.12 25.95 -13.67
C PRO A 265 10.99 24.43 -13.40
N ALA A 266 11.98 23.64 -13.81
CA ALA A 266 12.01 22.19 -13.58
C ALA A 266 12.07 21.82 -12.08
N LEU A 267 12.63 22.70 -11.24
CA LEU A 267 12.74 22.53 -9.78
C LEU A 267 11.49 23.00 -9.03
N ARG A 268 10.55 23.65 -9.72
CA ARG A 268 9.31 24.25 -9.18
C ARG A 268 8.04 23.44 -9.49
N ALA A 269 8.18 22.14 -9.78
CA ALA A 269 7.02 21.33 -10.18
C ALA A 269 5.95 21.33 -9.07
N PRO A 270 4.69 21.77 -9.34
CA PRO A 270 3.56 21.68 -8.40
C PRO A 270 3.34 20.27 -7.85
N VAL A 271 3.85 19.28 -8.58
CA VAL A 271 3.89 17.86 -8.23
C VAL A 271 4.57 17.61 -6.87
N LEU A 272 5.60 18.37 -6.51
CA LEU A 272 6.36 18.15 -5.26
C LEU A 272 5.57 18.51 -4.01
N GLY A 273 4.95 19.69 -4.00
CA GLY A 273 4.03 20.10 -2.94
C GLY A 273 2.83 19.16 -2.86
N PHE A 274 2.29 18.77 -4.03
CA PHE A 274 1.20 17.81 -4.11
C PHE A 274 1.56 16.42 -3.56
N GLU A 275 2.78 15.92 -3.80
CA GLU A 275 3.26 14.65 -3.23
C GLU A 275 3.37 14.72 -1.71
N ALA A 276 3.90 15.82 -1.16
CA ALA A 276 3.98 16.03 0.29
C ALA A 276 2.57 16.06 0.93
N ASP A 277 1.62 16.76 0.30
CA ASP A 277 0.23 16.82 0.75
C ASP A 277 -0.47 15.45 0.65
N PHE A 278 -0.20 14.71 -0.44
CA PHE A 278 -0.70 13.35 -0.63
C PHE A 278 -0.18 12.39 0.46
N ASN A 279 1.10 12.48 0.80
CA ASN A 279 1.72 11.71 1.88
C ASN A 279 1.13 12.07 3.25
N HIS A 280 0.86 13.36 3.49
CA HIS A 280 0.19 13.81 4.71
C HIS A 280 -1.22 13.23 4.84
N PHE A 281 -2.01 13.33 3.77
CA PHE A 281 -3.40 12.84 3.75
C PHE A 281 -3.47 11.32 3.90
N ALA A 282 -2.48 10.57 3.41
CA ALA A 282 -2.42 9.10 3.48
C ALA A 282 -3.76 8.44 3.04
N PRO A 283 -4.29 8.73 1.84
CA PRO A 283 -5.66 8.40 1.45
C PRO A 283 -6.02 6.93 1.61
N PHE A 284 -5.09 6.01 1.29
CA PHE A 284 -5.35 4.58 1.39
C PHE A 284 -5.57 4.11 2.83
N TYR A 285 -4.92 4.74 3.81
CA TYR A 285 -5.17 4.43 5.23
C TYR A 285 -6.60 4.80 5.60
N HIS A 286 -7.06 5.99 5.21
CA HIS A 286 -8.44 6.42 5.45
C HIS A 286 -9.45 5.54 4.71
N CYS A 287 -9.19 5.16 3.45
CA CYS A 287 -10.02 4.20 2.73
C CYS A 287 -10.13 2.85 3.45
N ALA A 288 -9.01 2.31 3.97
CA ALA A 288 -9.01 1.06 4.72
C ALA A 288 -9.91 1.14 5.97
N VAL A 289 -9.81 2.23 6.74
CA VAL A 289 -10.67 2.46 7.92
C VAL A 289 -12.15 2.55 7.52
N LEU A 290 -12.46 3.28 6.45
CA LEU A 290 -13.83 3.45 5.98
C LEU A 290 -14.42 2.15 5.40
N TYR A 291 -13.61 1.30 4.76
CA TYR A 291 -14.04 -0.04 4.34
C TYR A 291 -14.38 -0.93 5.53
N VAL A 292 -13.58 -0.92 6.59
CA VAL A 292 -13.91 -1.65 7.83
C VAL A 292 -15.22 -1.12 8.43
N LEU A 293 -15.38 0.20 8.52
CA LEU A 293 -16.61 0.80 9.03
C LEU A 293 -17.84 0.39 8.19
N ALA A 294 -17.74 0.44 6.87
CA ALA A 294 -18.81 0.02 5.97
C ALA A 294 -19.13 -1.48 6.10
N PHE A 295 -18.11 -2.32 6.31
CA PHE A 295 -18.29 -3.74 6.58
C PHE A 295 -19.10 -3.96 7.86
N LEU A 296 -18.71 -3.32 8.95
CA LEU A 296 -19.41 -3.41 10.24
C LEU A 296 -20.87 -2.91 10.13
N ILE A 297 -21.10 -1.80 9.43
CA ILE A 297 -22.45 -1.26 9.16
C ILE A 297 -23.31 -2.31 8.43
N GLY A 298 -22.78 -2.99 7.41
CA GLY A 298 -23.54 -4.02 6.72
C GLY A 298 -23.78 -5.29 7.54
N CYS A 299 -22.83 -5.69 8.41
CA CYS A 299 -23.05 -6.77 9.37
C CYS A 299 -24.21 -6.45 10.33
N VAL A 300 -24.26 -5.23 10.88
CA VAL A 300 -25.38 -4.76 11.73
C VAL A 300 -26.69 -4.70 10.93
N GLY A 301 -26.62 -4.29 9.67
CA GLY A 301 -27.75 -4.25 8.76
C GLY A 301 -28.43 -5.60 8.56
N TRP A 302 -27.64 -6.69 8.50
CA TRP A 302 -28.21 -8.04 8.41
C TRP A 302 -28.87 -8.54 9.70
N LEU A 303 -28.64 -7.90 10.85
CA LEU A 303 -29.23 -8.27 12.13
C LEU A 303 -30.47 -7.45 12.49
N THR A 304 -30.57 -6.20 12.02
CA THR A 304 -31.54 -5.21 12.54
C THR A 304 -32.44 -4.62 11.45
N HIS A 305 -31.99 -3.54 10.79
CA HIS A 305 -32.73 -2.77 9.79
C HIS A 305 -32.05 -2.84 8.41
N PRO A 306 -32.29 -3.89 7.61
CA PRO A 306 -31.51 -4.18 6.41
C PRO A 306 -31.46 -3.03 5.42
N GLU A 307 -32.58 -2.36 5.17
CA GLU A 307 -32.63 -1.32 4.13
C GLU A 307 -31.92 -0.01 4.53
N LEU A 308 -31.98 0.38 5.80
CA LEU A 308 -31.30 1.57 6.29
C LEU A 308 -29.78 1.40 6.19
N PHE A 309 -29.26 0.36 6.86
CA PHE A 309 -27.83 0.11 6.95
C PHE A 309 -27.22 -0.27 5.60
N ARG A 310 -27.95 -0.99 4.73
CA ARG A 310 -27.50 -1.28 3.36
C ARG A 310 -27.29 -0.01 2.55
N ARG A 311 -28.23 0.95 2.61
CA ARG A 311 -28.07 2.25 1.93
C ARG A 311 -26.94 3.06 2.53
N THR A 312 -26.83 3.11 3.85
CA THR A 312 -25.74 3.82 4.54
C THR A 312 -24.38 3.26 4.11
N ALA A 313 -24.22 1.93 4.13
CA ALA A 313 -23.00 1.27 3.66
C ALA A 313 -22.72 1.57 2.18
N TYR A 314 -23.74 1.53 1.31
CA TYR A 314 -23.57 1.82 -0.12
C TYR A 314 -23.05 3.24 -0.38
N TRP A 315 -23.63 4.25 0.27
CA TRP A 315 -23.21 5.64 0.12
C TRP A 315 -21.82 5.91 0.72
N LEU A 316 -21.53 5.33 1.89
CA LEU A 316 -20.21 5.40 2.50
C LEU A 316 -19.15 4.75 1.60
N LEU A 317 -19.43 3.56 1.05
CA LEU A 317 -18.55 2.86 0.12
C LEU A 317 -18.36 3.62 -1.19
N SER A 318 -19.41 4.28 -1.70
CA SER A 318 -19.33 5.11 -2.90
C SER A 318 -18.40 6.31 -2.67
N ALA A 319 -18.53 7.01 -1.55
CA ALA A 319 -17.62 8.09 -1.17
C ALA A 319 -16.17 7.59 -1.00
N THR A 320 -16.00 6.46 -0.32
CA THR A 320 -14.69 5.82 -0.12
C THR A 320 -14.05 5.41 -1.44
N PHE A 321 -14.84 4.85 -2.36
CA PHE A 321 -14.37 4.45 -3.68
C PHE A 321 -13.91 5.65 -4.52
N ILE A 322 -14.62 6.78 -4.45
CA ILE A 322 -14.18 8.02 -5.11
C ILE A 322 -12.80 8.44 -4.58
N VAL A 323 -12.59 8.44 -3.26
CA VAL A 323 -11.27 8.77 -2.67
C VAL A 323 -10.21 7.77 -3.10
N HIS A 324 -10.53 6.47 -3.13
CA HIS A 324 -9.61 5.42 -3.57
C HIS A 324 -9.17 5.65 -5.03
N VAL A 325 -10.12 5.91 -5.94
CA VAL A 325 -9.81 6.19 -7.36
C VAL A 325 -9.04 7.50 -7.51
N LEU A 326 -9.41 8.55 -6.78
CA LEU A 326 -8.67 9.80 -6.78
C LEU A 326 -7.24 9.59 -6.27
N ALA A 327 -7.02 8.76 -5.25
CA ALA A 327 -5.69 8.45 -4.75
C ALA A 327 -4.84 7.69 -5.78
N ILE A 328 -5.43 6.76 -6.54
CA ILE A 328 -4.77 6.10 -7.67
C ILE A 328 -4.41 7.14 -8.74
N ALA A 329 -5.32 8.06 -9.08
CA ALA A 329 -5.07 9.12 -10.07
C ALA A 329 -4.00 10.12 -9.59
N SER A 330 -3.99 10.47 -8.30
CA SER A 330 -2.94 11.28 -7.67
C SER A 330 -1.58 10.62 -7.84
N ARG A 331 -1.49 9.29 -7.67
CA ARG A 331 -0.23 8.57 -7.93
C ARG A 331 0.18 8.63 -9.39
N VAL A 332 -0.75 8.49 -10.34
CA VAL A 332 -0.45 8.68 -11.79
C VAL A 332 0.12 10.07 -12.05
N TYR A 333 -0.47 11.10 -11.42
CA TYR A 333 -0.01 12.48 -11.56
C TYR A 333 1.40 12.66 -10.99
N ILE A 334 1.71 12.04 -9.85
CA ILE A 334 3.02 12.12 -9.21
C ILE A 334 4.09 11.33 -9.99
N SER A 335 3.80 10.09 -10.39
CA SER A 335 4.78 9.22 -11.05
C SER A 335 4.90 9.46 -12.56
N GLY A 336 3.88 10.04 -13.20
CA GLY A 336 3.83 10.27 -14.65
C GLY A 336 3.46 9.02 -15.48
N TYR A 337 3.05 7.93 -14.84
CA TYR A 337 2.64 6.67 -15.48
C TYR A 337 1.64 5.88 -14.60
N PRO A 338 0.87 4.92 -15.16
CA PRO A 338 -0.09 4.11 -14.40
C PRO A 338 0.54 3.39 -13.19
N PRO A 339 -0.06 3.43 -11.98
CA PRO A 339 0.55 2.91 -10.75
C PRO A 339 0.37 1.38 -10.64
N ILE A 340 0.84 0.65 -11.64
CA ILE A 340 0.72 -0.80 -11.78
C ILE A 340 2.10 -1.40 -12.11
N THR A 341 3.16 -0.68 -11.76
CA THR A 341 4.56 -1.05 -12.03
C THR A 341 5.16 -1.95 -10.95
N ASN A 342 4.53 -2.04 -9.77
CA ASN A 342 4.95 -2.89 -8.66
C ASN A 342 3.77 -3.61 -7.98
N LEU A 343 4.07 -4.57 -7.10
CA LEU A 343 3.06 -5.37 -6.39
C LEU A 343 2.16 -4.52 -5.49
N TYR A 344 2.70 -3.46 -4.87
CA TYR A 344 1.92 -2.49 -4.11
C TYR A 344 0.83 -1.84 -4.99
N GLY A 345 1.22 -1.28 -6.12
CA GLY A 345 0.32 -0.55 -7.03
C GLY A 345 -0.75 -1.45 -7.65
N THR A 346 -0.36 -2.65 -8.08
CA THR A 346 -1.31 -3.68 -8.56
C THR A 346 -2.33 -4.07 -7.48
N ALA A 347 -1.92 -4.22 -6.22
CA ALA A 347 -2.82 -4.58 -5.12
C ALA A 347 -3.88 -3.50 -4.85
N VAL A 348 -3.46 -2.24 -4.80
CA VAL A 348 -4.35 -1.08 -4.68
C VAL A 348 -5.34 -1.04 -5.85
N PHE A 349 -4.86 -1.21 -7.08
CA PHE A 349 -5.68 -1.17 -8.29
C PHE A 349 -6.71 -2.31 -8.36
N ILE A 350 -6.28 -3.55 -8.08
CA ILE A 350 -7.18 -4.73 -8.04
C ILE A 350 -8.27 -4.53 -6.97
N GLY A 351 -7.90 -3.97 -5.82
CA GLY A 351 -8.83 -3.59 -4.76
C GLY A 351 -9.92 -2.64 -5.25
N ALA A 352 -9.53 -1.56 -5.93
CA ALA A 352 -10.47 -0.62 -6.53
C ALA A 352 -11.38 -1.30 -7.58
N GLY A 353 -10.84 -2.18 -8.43
CA GLY A 353 -11.62 -2.96 -9.40
C GLY A 353 -12.67 -3.85 -8.73
N CYS A 354 -12.32 -4.54 -7.64
CA CYS A 354 -13.25 -5.34 -6.85
C CYS A 354 -14.35 -4.50 -6.19
N VAL A 355 -13.99 -3.34 -5.63
CA VAL A 355 -14.94 -2.39 -5.02
C VAL A 355 -15.92 -1.87 -6.07
N MET A 356 -15.43 -1.50 -7.26
CA MET A 356 -16.25 -1.07 -8.40
C MET A 356 -17.29 -2.15 -8.77
N LEU A 357 -16.85 -3.40 -8.92
CA LEU A 357 -17.73 -4.52 -9.21
C LEU A 357 -18.74 -4.76 -8.08
N GLY A 358 -18.33 -4.68 -6.82
CA GLY A 358 -19.21 -4.81 -5.66
C GLY A 358 -20.31 -3.74 -5.62
N LEU A 359 -19.96 -2.47 -5.88
CA LEU A 359 -20.91 -1.36 -5.96
C LEU A 359 -21.87 -1.51 -7.15
N MET A 360 -21.35 -1.94 -8.32
CA MET A 360 -22.18 -2.20 -9.50
C MET A 360 -23.18 -3.33 -9.24
N LEU A 361 -22.73 -4.42 -8.63
CA LEU A 361 -23.59 -5.54 -8.25
C LEU A 361 -24.63 -5.14 -7.21
N GLU A 362 -24.29 -4.32 -6.21
CA GLU A 362 -25.25 -3.81 -5.23
C GLU A 362 -26.32 -2.93 -5.89
N ARG A 363 -25.93 -2.11 -6.88
CA ARG A 363 -26.86 -1.27 -7.65
C ARG A 363 -27.84 -2.10 -8.49
N LEU A 364 -27.38 -3.20 -9.07
CA LEU A 364 -28.20 -4.11 -9.88
C LEU A 364 -29.03 -5.08 -9.02
N HIS A 365 -28.49 -5.52 -7.90
CA HIS A 365 -29.05 -6.53 -7.00
C HIS A 365 -28.95 -6.07 -5.53
N PRO A 366 -29.87 -5.21 -5.05
CA PRO A 366 -29.79 -4.53 -3.76
C PRO A 366 -30.04 -5.44 -2.55
N LEU A 367 -29.09 -6.33 -2.25
CA LEU A 367 -29.14 -7.30 -1.15
C LEU A 367 -28.18 -6.98 0.01
N GLY A 368 -27.29 -6.00 -0.15
CA GLY A 368 -26.16 -5.74 0.72
C GLY A 368 -24.96 -6.66 0.47
N VAL A 369 -25.07 -7.65 -0.41
CA VAL A 369 -23.96 -8.57 -0.73
C VAL A 369 -22.85 -7.86 -1.49
N GLY A 370 -23.19 -6.95 -2.40
CA GLY A 370 -22.21 -6.17 -3.15
C GLY A 370 -21.44 -5.22 -2.22
N ASN A 371 -22.11 -4.63 -1.23
CA ASN A 371 -21.47 -3.82 -0.19
C ASN A 371 -20.47 -4.65 0.64
N MET A 372 -20.84 -5.87 1.04
CA MET A 372 -19.94 -6.74 1.82
C MET A 372 -18.74 -7.19 1.01
N LEU A 373 -18.92 -7.50 -0.27
CA LEU A 373 -17.81 -7.78 -1.18
C LEU A 373 -16.87 -6.58 -1.28
N ALA A 374 -17.41 -5.40 -1.59
CA ALA A 374 -16.62 -4.18 -1.76
C ALA A 374 -15.86 -3.82 -0.47
N ALA A 375 -16.53 -3.85 0.68
CA ALA A 375 -15.92 -3.52 1.96
C ALA A 375 -14.83 -4.53 2.36
N ALA A 376 -15.11 -5.82 2.26
CA ALA A 376 -14.15 -6.86 2.67
C ALA A 376 -12.94 -6.92 1.73
N VAL A 377 -13.17 -6.99 0.42
CA VAL A 377 -12.07 -7.10 -0.54
C VAL A 377 -11.28 -5.80 -0.61
N GLY A 378 -11.95 -4.64 -0.62
CA GLY A 378 -11.28 -3.34 -0.61
C GLY A 378 -10.37 -3.13 0.61
N PHE A 379 -10.79 -3.57 1.79
CA PHE A 379 -9.93 -3.57 2.98
C PHE A 379 -8.78 -4.55 2.85
N VAL A 380 -9.04 -5.81 2.50
CA VAL A 380 -8.01 -6.86 2.42
C VAL A 380 -6.92 -6.50 1.41
N THR A 381 -7.27 -5.94 0.25
CA THR A 381 -6.28 -5.52 -0.76
C THR A 381 -5.43 -4.35 -0.29
N LEU A 382 -6.01 -3.38 0.45
CA LEU A 382 -5.23 -2.29 1.04
C LEU A 382 -4.36 -2.75 2.20
N LEU A 383 -4.80 -3.76 2.96
CA LEU A 383 -3.99 -4.41 3.98
C LEU A 383 -2.79 -5.14 3.35
N ILE A 384 -3.02 -5.88 2.26
CA ILE A 384 -1.95 -6.51 1.48
C ILE A 384 -0.99 -5.45 0.95
N ALA A 385 -1.50 -4.36 0.37
CA ALA A 385 -0.68 -3.25 -0.10
C ALA A 385 0.16 -2.64 1.04
N HIS A 386 -0.40 -2.48 2.24
CA HIS A 386 0.36 -1.99 3.41
C HIS A 386 1.55 -2.88 3.76
N PHE A 387 1.40 -4.21 3.71
CA PHE A 387 2.51 -5.14 3.93
C PHE A 387 3.50 -5.20 2.75
N LEU A 388 3.03 -4.96 1.53
CA LEU A 388 3.87 -4.90 0.33
C LEU A 388 4.63 -3.57 0.18
N ALA A 389 4.20 -2.50 0.84
CA ALA A 389 4.95 -1.26 0.89
C ALA A 389 6.34 -1.46 1.52
N GLY A 390 6.50 -2.53 2.31
CA GLY A 390 7.76 -2.88 2.94
C GLY A 390 8.29 -1.74 3.79
N ASP A 391 9.58 -1.45 3.62
CA ASP A 391 10.28 -0.44 4.40
C ASP A 391 10.41 0.92 3.66
N GLY A 392 9.97 1.07 2.40
CA GLY A 392 10.48 2.12 1.50
C GLY A 392 9.47 3.01 0.77
N ASP A 393 9.95 3.63 -0.31
CA ASP A 393 9.15 4.47 -1.20
C ASP A 393 8.27 3.59 -2.10
N THR A 394 6.95 3.79 -2.05
CA THR A 394 6.02 3.02 -2.91
C THR A 394 5.93 3.57 -4.34
N LEU A 395 6.48 4.76 -4.60
CA LEU A 395 6.54 5.44 -5.90
C LEU A 395 7.94 5.27 -6.51
N GLU A 396 8.43 4.03 -6.55
CA GLU A 396 9.72 3.67 -7.13
C GLU A 396 9.79 4.01 -8.62
N MET A 397 11.01 4.13 -9.17
CA MET A 397 11.19 4.25 -10.60
C MET A 397 10.73 2.98 -11.33
N MET A 398 10.13 3.18 -12.50
CA MET A 398 9.68 2.08 -13.34
C MET A 398 10.89 1.26 -13.83
N GLN A 399 10.78 -0.07 -13.76
CA GLN A 399 11.80 -0.96 -14.33
C GLN A 399 11.95 -0.70 -15.83
N ALA A 400 13.17 -0.66 -16.36
CA ALA A 400 13.45 -0.30 -17.75
C ALA A 400 12.68 -1.17 -18.78
N VAL A 401 12.37 -2.42 -18.44
CA VAL A 401 11.57 -3.34 -19.29
C VAL A 401 10.11 -2.87 -19.46
N LEU A 402 9.59 -2.06 -18.53
CA LEU A 402 8.23 -1.52 -18.54
C LEU A 402 8.13 -0.15 -19.24
N ASP A 403 9.21 0.35 -19.87
CA ASP A 403 9.28 1.73 -20.38
C ASP A 403 8.39 2.06 -21.60
N THR A 404 7.57 1.11 -22.04
CA THR A 404 6.52 1.35 -23.04
C THR A 404 5.20 1.75 -22.36
N LYS A 405 5.00 3.06 -22.18
CA LYS A 405 3.77 3.63 -21.58
C LYS A 405 2.48 3.10 -22.23
N PHE A 406 2.50 2.80 -23.54
CA PHE A 406 1.37 2.24 -24.27
C PHE A 406 0.95 0.87 -23.73
N TRP A 407 1.88 -0.08 -23.60
CA TRP A 407 1.59 -1.44 -23.16
C TRP A 407 1.27 -1.49 -21.67
N LEU A 408 1.97 -0.69 -20.85
CA LEU A 408 1.64 -0.51 -19.44
C LEU A 408 0.21 0.02 -19.26
N ALA A 409 -0.22 0.99 -20.09
CA ALA A 409 -1.57 1.56 -20.01
C ALA A 409 -2.67 0.69 -20.63
N THR A 410 -2.34 -0.36 -21.39
CA THR A 410 -3.33 -1.20 -22.09
C THR A 410 -3.33 -2.62 -21.54
N HIS A 411 -2.31 -3.41 -21.86
CA HIS A 411 -2.19 -4.81 -21.45
C HIS A 411 -2.30 -4.97 -19.93
N VAL A 412 -1.46 -4.25 -19.18
CA VAL A 412 -1.36 -4.42 -17.71
C VAL A 412 -2.64 -3.99 -17.00
N ILE A 413 -3.30 -2.92 -17.48
CA ILE A 413 -4.60 -2.49 -16.94
C ILE A 413 -5.69 -3.56 -17.20
N ILE A 414 -5.80 -4.06 -18.43
CA ILE A 414 -6.84 -5.02 -18.82
C ILE A 414 -6.69 -6.34 -18.05
N ILE A 415 -5.46 -6.88 -17.93
CA ILE A 415 -5.23 -8.12 -17.20
C ILE A 415 -5.54 -7.97 -15.70
N ASN A 416 -5.21 -6.82 -15.08
CA ASN A 416 -5.54 -6.55 -13.68
C ASN A 416 -7.05 -6.40 -13.43
N PHE A 417 -7.82 -5.87 -14.38
CA PHE A 417 -9.28 -5.94 -14.29
C PHE A 417 -9.79 -7.38 -14.40
N GLY A 418 -9.15 -8.23 -15.21
CA GLY A 418 -9.40 -9.67 -15.22
C GLY A 418 -9.17 -10.32 -13.85
N TYR A 419 -8.05 -10.01 -13.19
CA TYR A 419 -7.76 -10.48 -11.83
C TYR A 419 -8.80 -9.98 -10.83
N SER A 420 -9.17 -8.70 -10.91
CA SER A 420 -10.22 -8.09 -10.08
C SER A 420 -11.54 -8.83 -10.22
N ALA A 421 -11.95 -9.16 -11.44
CA ALA A 421 -13.17 -9.90 -11.69
C ALA A 421 -13.10 -11.34 -11.13
N THR A 422 -11.98 -12.06 -11.29
CA THR A 422 -11.83 -13.40 -10.69
C THR A 422 -11.84 -13.35 -9.17
N PHE A 423 -11.15 -12.39 -8.54
CA PHE A 423 -11.20 -12.21 -7.08
C PHE A 423 -12.60 -11.80 -6.58
N ALA A 424 -13.31 -10.94 -7.32
CA ALA A 424 -14.69 -10.59 -7.00
C ALA A 424 -15.62 -11.81 -7.07
N ALA A 425 -15.47 -12.68 -8.08
CA ALA A 425 -16.21 -13.93 -8.19
C ALA A 425 -15.90 -14.89 -7.03
N ALA A 426 -14.62 -15.03 -6.66
CA ALA A 426 -14.18 -15.82 -5.51
C ALA A 426 -14.75 -15.27 -4.19
N GLY A 427 -14.72 -13.95 -3.99
CA GLY A 427 -15.29 -13.30 -2.81
C GLY A 427 -16.81 -13.48 -2.71
N LEU A 428 -17.55 -13.33 -3.81
CA LEU A 428 -18.99 -13.61 -3.86
C LEU A 428 -19.30 -15.07 -3.55
N ALA A 429 -18.48 -15.99 -4.06
CA ALA A 429 -18.60 -17.41 -3.79
C ALA A 429 -18.35 -17.74 -2.31
N GLY A 430 -17.33 -17.12 -1.70
CA GLY A 430 -17.07 -17.21 -0.26
C GLY A 430 -18.26 -16.70 0.56
N LEU A 431 -18.82 -15.53 0.19
CA LEU A 431 -20.01 -14.97 0.84
C LEU A 431 -21.23 -15.90 0.69
N TYR A 432 -21.43 -16.54 -0.47
CA TYR A 432 -22.48 -17.54 -0.67
C TYR A 432 -22.33 -18.73 0.27
N ILE A 433 -21.12 -19.31 0.37
CA ILE A 433 -20.81 -20.48 1.21
C ILE A 433 -20.99 -20.11 2.69
N LEU A 434 -20.37 -19.02 3.15
CA LEU A 434 -20.46 -18.56 4.53
C LEU A 434 -21.91 -18.25 4.92
N ARG A 435 -22.67 -17.56 4.07
CA ARG A 435 -24.08 -17.25 4.34
C ARG A 435 -24.93 -18.51 4.44
N GLY A 436 -24.70 -19.52 3.60
CA GLY A 436 -25.41 -20.78 3.63
C GLY A 436 -25.15 -21.62 4.90
N VAL A 437 -23.91 -21.61 5.39
CA VAL A 437 -23.53 -22.38 6.58
C VAL A 437 -23.86 -21.64 7.87
N LEU A 438 -23.66 -20.33 7.94
CA LEU A 438 -23.82 -19.56 9.18
C LEU A 438 -25.25 -19.07 9.43
N THR A 439 -26.05 -18.87 8.38
CA THR A 439 -27.38 -18.25 8.49
C THR A 439 -28.50 -19.15 7.96
N ARG A 440 -29.74 -18.91 8.41
CA ARG A 440 -30.96 -19.55 7.86
C ARG A 440 -31.59 -18.78 6.71
N SER A 441 -30.93 -17.73 6.24
CA SER A 441 -31.50 -16.73 5.32
C SER A 441 -31.37 -17.08 3.83
N MET A 442 -30.76 -18.23 3.49
CA MET A 442 -30.55 -18.65 2.11
C MET A 442 -31.79 -19.36 1.56
N ASN A 443 -32.62 -18.64 0.81
CA ASN A 443 -33.74 -19.20 0.06
C ASN A 443 -33.35 -19.43 -1.42
N ARG A 444 -34.25 -20.06 -2.19
CA ARG A 444 -34.00 -20.41 -3.60
C ARG A 444 -33.72 -19.20 -4.49
N ASP A 445 -34.35 -18.06 -4.20
CA ASP A 445 -34.20 -16.85 -5.02
C ASP A 445 -32.87 -16.15 -4.74
N VAL A 446 -32.47 -16.07 -3.47
CA VAL A 446 -31.14 -15.58 -3.07
C VAL A 446 -30.05 -16.47 -3.64
N GLU A 447 -30.18 -17.81 -3.55
CA GLU A 447 -29.24 -18.75 -4.17
C GLU A 447 -29.15 -18.54 -5.70
N ARG A 448 -30.29 -18.40 -6.38
CA ARG A 448 -30.30 -18.14 -7.82
C ARG A 448 -29.61 -16.82 -8.16
N MET A 449 -29.78 -15.80 -7.33
CA MET A 449 -29.15 -14.50 -7.52
C MET A 449 -27.64 -14.54 -7.31
N PHE A 450 -27.13 -15.22 -6.28
CA PHE A 450 -25.70 -15.50 -6.15
C PHE A 450 -25.14 -16.20 -7.39
N GLY A 451 -25.83 -17.24 -7.86
CA GLY A 451 -25.43 -17.95 -9.08
C GLY A 451 -25.38 -17.06 -10.32
N ARG A 452 -26.32 -16.12 -10.48
CA ARG A 452 -26.33 -15.14 -11.58
C ARG A 452 -25.19 -14.12 -11.45
N MET A 453 -24.97 -13.59 -10.25
CA MET A 453 -23.90 -12.62 -10.00
C MET A 453 -22.53 -13.23 -10.26
N ILE A 454 -22.24 -14.40 -9.69
CA ILE A 454 -20.96 -15.09 -9.88
C ILE A 454 -20.75 -15.44 -11.36
N TYR A 455 -21.77 -15.97 -12.03
CA TYR A 455 -21.68 -16.27 -13.47
C TYR A 455 -21.41 -15.01 -14.31
N GLY A 456 -22.13 -13.91 -14.05
CA GLY A 456 -21.93 -12.66 -14.76
C GLY A 456 -20.52 -12.10 -14.57
N VAL A 457 -20.02 -12.08 -13.34
CA VAL A 457 -18.64 -11.64 -13.04
C VAL A 457 -17.61 -12.55 -13.71
N LEU A 458 -17.81 -13.87 -13.74
CA LEU A 458 -16.93 -14.81 -14.43
C LEU A 458 -16.88 -14.58 -15.95
N CYS A 459 -17.98 -14.15 -16.57
CA CYS A 459 -17.96 -13.77 -17.99
C CYS A 459 -17.03 -12.58 -18.24
N PHE A 460 -17.09 -11.55 -17.37
CA PHE A 460 -16.15 -10.42 -17.44
C PHE A 460 -14.71 -10.86 -17.14
N ALA A 461 -14.53 -11.73 -16.15
CA ALA A 461 -13.22 -12.28 -15.81
C ALA A 461 -12.59 -13.00 -16.99
N LEU A 462 -13.34 -13.88 -17.67
CA LEU A 462 -12.87 -14.57 -18.87
C LEU A 462 -12.51 -13.59 -19.98
N LEU A 463 -13.41 -12.65 -20.30
CA LEU A 463 -13.18 -11.69 -21.39
C LEU A 463 -11.91 -10.86 -21.16
N LEU A 464 -11.77 -10.29 -19.96
CA LEU A 464 -10.66 -9.40 -19.65
C LEU A 464 -9.35 -10.15 -19.42
N SER A 465 -9.39 -11.33 -18.80
CA SER A 465 -8.17 -12.17 -18.67
C SER A 465 -7.71 -12.70 -20.02
N PHE A 466 -8.62 -13.10 -20.92
CA PHE A 466 -8.27 -13.54 -22.27
C PHE A 466 -7.68 -12.40 -23.08
N LEU A 467 -8.37 -11.25 -23.16
CA LEU A 467 -7.87 -10.09 -23.89
C LEU A 467 -6.53 -9.60 -23.32
N GLY A 468 -6.43 -9.53 -21.99
CA GLY A 468 -5.18 -9.21 -21.31
C GLY A 468 -4.06 -10.16 -21.68
N THR A 469 -4.30 -11.48 -21.66
CA THR A 469 -3.27 -12.48 -22.01
C THR A 469 -2.81 -12.35 -23.47
N VAL A 470 -3.73 -12.14 -24.41
CA VAL A 470 -3.39 -11.93 -25.83
C VAL A 470 -2.59 -10.64 -26.03
N LEU A 471 -3.01 -9.53 -25.41
CA LEU A 471 -2.27 -8.26 -25.45
C LEU A 471 -0.88 -8.40 -24.83
N GLY A 472 -0.73 -9.27 -23.82
CA GLY A 472 0.57 -9.57 -23.20
C GLY A 472 1.51 -10.28 -24.16
N GLY A 473 1.00 -11.23 -24.93
CA GLY A 473 1.78 -11.88 -25.99
C GLY A 473 2.21 -10.90 -27.08
N LEU A 474 1.35 -9.95 -27.47
CA LEU A 474 1.73 -8.91 -28.43
C LEU A 474 2.84 -7.99 -27.88
N TRP A 475 2.75 -7.62 -26.60
CA TRP A 475 3.81 -6.86 -25.92
C TRP A 475 5.13 -7.65 -25.83
N ALA A 476 5.07 -8.95 -25.54
CA ALA A 476 6.24 -9.81 -25.49
C ALA A 476 6.91 -9.95 -26.87
N ASP A 477 6.12 -9.99 -27.95
CA ASP A 477 6.64 -9.98 -29.32
C ASP A 477 7.37 -8.68 -29.65
N ASP A 478 6.75 -7.54 -29.31
CA ASP A 478 7.33 -6.20 -29.50
C ASP A 478 8.61 -5.98 -28.68
N SER A 479 8.64 -6.48 -27.44
CA SER A 479 9.74 -6.23 -26.50
C SER A 479 10.89 -7.25 -26.60
N TRP A 480 10.57 -8.51 -26.85
CA TRP A 480 11.51 -9.65 -26.77
C TRP A 480 11.59 -10.48 -28.04
N GLY A 481 10.84 -10.11 -29.10
CA GLY A 481 10.84 -10.81 -30.38
C GLY A 481 10.13 -12.18 -30.37
N ARG A 482 9.31 -12.46 -29.34
CA ARG A 482 8.47 -13.67 -29.30
C ARG A 482 7.11 -13.44 -28.65
N PHE A 483 6.07 -13.94 -29.29
CA PHE A 483 4.69 -13.86 -28.77
C PHE A 483 4.45 -14.69 -27.48
N TRP A 484 5.12 -15.84 -27.32
CA TRP A 484 4.92 -16.74 -26.17
C TRP A 484 6.15 -17.62 -25.95
N GLY A 485 6.43 -18.02 -24.71
CA GLY A 485 7.62 -18.77 -24.31
C GLY A 485 7.44 -19.67 -23.09
N TRP A 486 6.21 -19.88 -22.61
CA TRP A 486 5.87 -20.77 -21.49
C TRP A 486 6.56 -20.42 -20.18
N ASP A 487 6.89 -19.14 -19.96
CA ASP A 487 7.42 -18.72 -18.67
C ASP A 487 6.33 -18.77 -17.57
N PRO A 488 6.70 -18.80 -16.28
CA PRO A 488 5.72 -18.95 -15.21
C PRO A 488 4.58 -17.91 -15.21
N LYS A 489 4.82 -16.67 -15.64
CA LYS A 489 3.77 -15.64 -15.70
C LYS A 489 2.81 -15.89 -16.84
N GLU A 490 3.34 -16.21 -18.02
CA GLU A 490 2.55 -16.62 -19.18
C GLU A 490 1.67 -17.85 -18.85
N ASN A 491 2.24 -18.88 -18.20
CA ASN A 491 1.50 -20.05 -17.74
C ASN A 491 0.43 -19.69 -16.70
N GLY A 492 0.75 -18.82 -15.75
CA GLY A 492 -0.19 -18.33 -14.75
C GLY A 492 -1.37 -17.59 -15.39
N ALA A 493 -1.13 -16.76 -16.41
CA ALA A 493 -2.18 -16.06 -17.15
C ALA A 493 -3.08 -17.05 -17.91
N LEU A 494 -2.49 -18.04 -18.59
CA LEU A 494 -3.21 -19.09 -19.29
C LEU A 494 -4.10 -19.92 -18.34
N MET A 495 -3.58 -20.29 -17.16
CA MET A 495 -4.36 -21.01 -16.15
C MET A 495 -5.62 -20.26 -15.73
N ILE A 496 -5.54 -18.94 -15.54
CA ILE A 496 -6.71 -18.11 -15.20
C ILE A 496 -7.77 -18.16 -16.31
N VAL A 497 -7.34 -17.97 -17.56
CA VAL A 497 -8.25 -17.99 -18.73
C VAL A 497 -8.94 -19.34 -18.84
N LEU A 498 -8.18 -20.43 -18.84
CA LEU A 498 -8.70 -21.79 -18.98
C LEU A 498 -9.63 -22.15 -17.81
N TRP A 499 -9.30 -21.73 -16.59
CA TRP A 499 -10.14 -22.03 -15.44
C TRP A 499 -11.46 -21.27 -15.47
N ASN A 500 -11.44 -19.97 -15.79
CA ASN A 500 -12.67 -19.18 -15.95
C ASN A 500 -13.56 -19.78 -17.07
N ALA A 501 -12.95 -20.16 -18.20
CA ALA A 501 -13.66 -20.83 -19.30
C ALA A 501 -14.27 -22.18 -18.88
N LEU A 502 -13.52 -22.99 -18.13
CA LEU A 502 -13.97 -24.29 -17.62
C LEU A 502 -15.20 -24.14 -16.73
N ILE A 503 -15.22 -23.16 -15.81
CA ILE A 503 -16.37 -22.94 -14.93
C ILE A 503 -17.62 -22.59 -15.75
N LEU A 504 -17.48 -21.66 -16.70
CA LEU A 504 -18.58 -21.23 -17.56
C LEU A 504 -19.09 -22.38 -18.43
N HIS A 505 -18.18 -23.17 -19.01
CA HIS A 505 -18.52 -24.34 -19.82
C HIS A 505 -19.24 -25.41 -19.00
N ALA A 506 -18.73 -25.77 -17.82
CA ALA A 506 -19.37 -26.74 -16.93
C ALA A 506 -20.76 -26.28 -16.48
N ARG A 507 -20.96 -24.96 -16.29
CA ARG A 507 -22.27 -24.39 -15.98
C ARG A 507 -23.21 -24.48 -17.18
N TRP A 508 -22.73 -24.10 -18.36
CA TRP A 508 -23.50 -24.13 -19.61
C TRP A 508 -23.95 -25.56 -19.94
N GLY A 509 -23.05 -26.54 -19.83
CA GLY A 509 -23.33 -27.96 -20.02
C GLY A 509 -24.18 -28.59 -18.90
N GLY A 510 -24.61 -27.81 -17.91
CA GLY A 510 -25.49 -28.27 -16.83
C GLY A 510 -24.85 -29.14 -15.76
N MET A 511 -23.53 -29.43 -15.87
CA MET A 511 -22.74 -30.29 -14.97
C MET A 511 -22.69 -29.72 -13.55
N ILE A 512 -22.61 -28.39 -13.42
CA ILE A 512 -22.57 -27.70 -12.13
C ILE A 512 -23.74 -26.74 -11.96
N LYS A 513 -24.23 -26.67 -10.71
CA LYS A 513 -25.23 -25.69 -10.28
C LYS A 513 -24.58 -24.50 -9.56
N THR A 514 -25.36 -23.59 -8.95
CA THR A 514 -24.83 -22.42 -8.23
C THR A 514 -23.70 -22.78 -7.26
N ARG A 515 -23.91 -23.86 -6.50
CA ARG A 515 -22.92 -24.37 -5.55
C ARG A 515 -21.61 -24.79 -6.20
N GLY A 516 -21.67 -25.50 -7.34
CA GLY A 516 -20.47 -25.92 -8.05
C GLY A 516 -19.72 -24.73 -8.65
N ILE A 517 -20.44 -23.75 -9.22
CA ILE A 517 -19.82 -22.49 -9.67
C ILE A 517 -19.12 -21.80 -8.50
N ALA A 518 -19.76 -21.70 -7.34
CA ALA A 518 -19.17 -21.05 -6.17
C ALA A 518 -17.86 -21.74 -5.73
N VAL A 519 -17.87 -23.06 -5.52
CA VAL A 519 -16.66 -23.81 -5.12
C VAL A 519 -15.53 -23.65 -6.13
N LEU A 520 -15.82 -23.74 -7.43
CA LEU A 520 -14.80 -23.57 -8.47
C LEU A 520 -14.31 -22.13 -8.59
N SER A 521 -15.15 -21.13 -8.28
CA SER A 521 -14.75 -19.71 -8.28
C SER A 521 -13.79 -19.40 -7.12
N VAL A 522 -13.97 -20.03 -5.96
CA VAL A 522 -13.02 -19.95 -4.84
C VAL A 522 -11.65 -20.49 -5.27
N PHE A 523 -11.62 -21.64 -5.95
CA PHE A 523 -10.39 -22.17 -6.53
C PHE A 523 -9.80 -21.26 -7.61
N GLY A 524 -10.64 -20.61 -8.42
CA GLY A 524 -10.22 -19.60 -9.39
C GLY A 524 -9.46 -18.44 -8.73
N GLY A 525 -9.93 -17.96 -7.58
CA GLY A 525 -9.20 -16.97 -6.78
C GLY A 525 -7.83 -17.46 -6.30
N MET A 526 -7.70 -18.75 -5.99
CA MET A 526 -6.41 -19.39 -5.64
C MET A 526 -5.45 -19.43 -6.83
N ILE A 527 -5.94 -19.78 -8.02
CA ILE A 527 -5.15 -19.72 -9.27
C ILE A 527 -4.69 -18.30 -9.55
N THR A 528 -5.58 -17.30 -9.43
CA THR A 528 -5.22 -15.90 -9.65
C THR A 528 -4.18 -15.42 -8.65
N ALA A 529 -4.29 -15.77 -7.37
CA ALA A 529 -3.28 -15.44 -6.37
C ALA A 529 -1.92 -16.10 -6.66
N TRP A 530 -1.91 -17.35 -7.12
CA TRP A 530 -0.68 -18.02 -7.55
C TRP A 530 -0.04 -17.34 -8.76
N SER A 531 -0.84 -17.02 -9.78
CA SER A 531 -0.38 -16.32 -10.98
C SER A 531 0.13 -14.91 -10.69
N TRP A 532 -0.44 -14.22 -9.70
CA TRP A 532 -0.05 -12.86 -9.35
C TRP A 532 1.16 -12.80 -8.39
N PHE A 533 1.16 -13.60 -7.31
CA PHE A 533 2.21 -13.62 -6.30
C PHE A 533 3.17 -14.82 -6.43
N GLY A 534 2.63 -16.03 -6.58
CA GLY A 534 3.40 -17.28 -6.51
C GLY A 534 4.44 -17.44 -7.61
N VAL A 535 4.14 -17.00 -8.83
CA VAL A 535 5.10 -17.06 -9.95
C VAL A 535 6.37 -16.24 -9.71
N ASN A 536 6.27 -15.14 -8.94
CA ASN A 536 7.45 -14.32 -8.60
C ASN A 536 8.36 -15.06 -7.60
N GLN A 537 7.83 -16.00 -6.82
CA GLN A 537 8.59 -16.80 -5.85
C GLN A 537 9.33 -17.97 -6.49
N LEU A 538 9.14 -18.23 -7.79
CA LEU A 538 9.88 -19.29 -8.48
C LEU A 538 11.30 -18.86 -8.87
N GLY A 539 11.63 -17.56 -8.80
CA GLY A 539 12.97 -17.03 -9.10
C GLY A 539 13.44 -17.25 -10.55
N VAL A 540 12.56 -17.75 -11.43
CA VAL A 540 12.86 -18.08 -12.83
C VAL A 540 11.98 -17.29 -13.78
N GLY A 541 12.57 -16.87 -14.91
CA GLY A 541 11.91 -16.11 -15.96
C GLY A 541 12.18 -14.60 -15.87
N LEU A 542 12.00 -13.91 -17.00
CA LEU A 542 12.32 -12.49 -17.21
C LEU A 542 11.45 -11.51 -16.41
N HIS A 543 10.56 -12.03 -15.55
CA HIS A 543 9.57 -11.27 -14.80
C HIS A 543 9.65 -11.44 -13.27
N SER A 544 10.69 -12.09 -12.75
CA SER A 544 10.86 -12.30 -11.31
C SER A 544 11.37 -11.03 -10.62
N TYR A 545 10.45 -10.23 -10.07
CA TYR A 545 10.78 -9.05 -9.27
C TYR A 545 10.55 -9.37 -7.78
N GLY A 546 11.60 -9.78 -7.06
CA GLY A 546 11.59 -9.90 -5.60
C GLY A 546 11.16 -11.28 -5.06
N PHE A 547 12.14 -12.11 -4.68
CA PHE A 547 11.92 -13.29 -3.84
C PHE A 547 11.77 -12.85 -2.37
N THR A 548 10.78 -13.36 -1.65
CA THR A 548 10.63 -13.07 -0.22
C THR A 548 9.93 -14.23 0.50
N ASP A 549 10.61 -14.87 1.45
CA ASP A 549 10.08 -16.01 2.22
C ASP A 549 8.72 -15.72 2.89
N SER A 550 8.51 -14.46 3.29
CA SER A 550 7.26 -14.01 3.89
C SER A 550 6.07 -14.11 2.94
N VAL A 551 6.24 -13.78 1.66
CA VAL A 551 5.17 -13.83 0.65
C VAL A 551 4.73 -15.28 0.43
N THR A 552 5.69 -16.21 0.33
CA THR A 552 5.41 -17.64 0.19
C THR A 552 4.59 -18.18 1.37
N PHE A 553 4.98 -17.84 2.60
CA PHE A 553 4.23 -18.24 3.80
C PHE A 553 2.78 -17.74 3.78
N TRP A 554 2.55 -16.46 3.48
CA TRP A 554 1.21 -15.90 3.41
C TRP A 554 0.37 -16.49 2.27
N LEU A 555 1.00 -16.80 1.13
CA LEU A 555 0.33 -17.44 0.00
C LEU A 555 -0.14 -18.87 0.37
N LEU A 556 0.66 -19.62 1.12
CA LEU A 556 0.28 -20.95 1.63
C LEU A 556 -0.88 -20.87 2.62
N ILE A 557 -0.87 -19.90 3.54
CA ILE A 557 -2.01 -19.65 4.44
C ILE A 557 -3.26 -19.31 3.65
N PHE A 558 -3.13 -18.44 2.65
CA PHE A 558 -4.24 -18.09 1.77
C PHE A 558 -4.79 -19.34 1.05
N ALA A 559 -3.93 -20.16 0.43
CA ALA A 559 -4.33 -21.38 -0.24
C ALA A 559 -5.05 -22.35 0.72
N ALA A 560 -4.50 -22.58 1.91
CA ALA A 560 -5.12 -23.41 2.94
C ALA A 560 -6.51 -22.88 3.35
N SER A 561 -6.66 -21.56 3.49
CA SER A 561 -7.94 -20.92 3.79
C SER A 561 -8.97 -21.13 2.66
N GLN A 562 -8.55 -21.04 1.39
CA GLN A 562 -9.43 -21.27 0.25
C GLN A 562 -9.85 -22.73 0.15
N LEU A 563 -8.93 -23.68 0.39
CA LEU A 563 -9.23 -25.10 0.46
C LEU A 563 -10.24 -25.42 1.57
N LEU A 564 -10.12 -24.76 2.73
CA LEU A 564 -11.10 -24.88 3.81
C LEU A 564 -12.48 -24.37 3.37
N VAL A 565 -12.56 -23.20 2.73
CA VAL A 565 -13.84 -22.67 2.20
C VAL A 565 -14.43 -23.62 1.16
N MET A 566 -13.62 -24.22 0.29
CA MET A 566 -14.07 -25.23 -0.68
C MET A 566 -14.59 -26.48 0.01
N ALA A 567 -13.89 -27.00 1.02
CA ALA A 567 -14.32 -28.16 1.79
C ALA A 567 -15.69 -27.90 2.46
N ILE A 568 -15.86 -26.72 3.07
CA ILE A 568 -17.14 -26.26 3.62
C ILE A 568 -18.21 -26.19 2.53
N GLY A 569 -17.86 -25.64 1.37
CA GLY A 569 -18.71 -25.58 0.19
C GLY A 569 -19.14 -26.95 -0.32
N LEU A 570 -18.33 -27.99 -0.13
CA LEU A 570 -18.57 -29.39 -0.51
C LEU A 570 -19.31 -30.23 0.55
N MET A 571 -19.50 -29.72 1.78
CA MET A 571 -20.28 -30.42 2.81
C MET A 571 -21.74 -30.70 2.42
N PRO A 572 -22.33 -31.83 2.83
CA PRO A 572 -23.74 -32.13 2.59
C PRO A 572 -24.69 -31.01 3.05
N ARG A 573 -25.74 -30.71 2.26
CA ARG A 573 -26.70 -29.63 2.55
C ARG A 573 -27.42 -29.76 3.90
N ARG A 574 -27.53 -30.97 4.44
CA ARG A 574 -28.06 -31.23 5.79
C ARG A 574 -27.26 -30.53 6.90
N TRP A 575 -25.99 -30.22 6.67
CA TRP A 575 -25.12 -29.53 7.63
C TRP A 575 -25.11 -28.01 7.43
N TRP A 576 -25.70 -27.51 6.33
CA TRP A 576 -25.90 -26.08 6.15
C TRP A 576 -27.07 -25.63 7.02
N ARG A 577 -26.90 -24.55 7.79
CA ARG A 577 -28.00 -24.02 8.62
C ARG A 577 -29.21 -23.62 7.80
N SER A 578 -29.01 -23.16 6.55
CA SER A 578 -30.10 -22.90 5.61
C SER A 578 -30.86 -24.16 5.17
N GLY A 579 -30.27 -25.34 5.33
CA GLY A 579 -30.76 -26.59 4.75
C GLY A 579 -30.75 -26.55 3.21
N ASP A 580 -31.54 -27.41 2.58
CA ASP A 580 -31.74 -27.40 1.14
C ASP A 580 -32.73 -26.31 0.72
N PRO A 581 -32.29 -25.24 0.02
CA PRO A 581 -33.19 -24.16 -0.42
C PRO A 581 -34.25 -24.61 -1.44
N THR A 582 -34.12 -25.84 -1.98
CA THR A 582 -35.08 -26.42 -2.93
C THR A 582 -36.23 -27.16 -2.25
N GLN A 583 -36.10 -27.51 -0.96
CA GLN A 583 -37.19 -28.09 -0.18
C GLN A 583 -38.12 -26.98 0.34
N ARG A 584 -39.41 -27.04 0.02
CA ARG A 584 -40.43 -26.17 0.63
C ARG A 584 -40.46 -26.46 2.13
N ARG A 585 -39.93 -25.57 2.96
CA ARG A 585 -40.25 -25.61 4.39
C ARG A 585 -41.72 -25.23 4.57
N PRO A 586 -42.50 -25.93 5.40
CA PRO A 586 -43.80 -25.42 5.82
C PRO A 586 -43.59 -24.03 6.43
N ARG A 587 -44.51 -23.10 6.15
CA ARG A 587 -44.50 -21.79 6.83
C ARG A 587 -44.43 -22.06 8.33
N PRO A 588 -43.57 -21.38 9.10
CA PRO A 588 -43.68 -21.44 10.55
C PRO A 588 -45.11 -21.03 10.92
N SER A 589 -45.84 -21.92 11.56
CA SER A 589 -47.08 -21.58 12.26
C SER A 589 -46.69 -20.64 13.38
N PHE A 590 -46.71 -19.34 13.11
CA PHE A 590 -46.73 -18.35 14.17
C PHE A 590 -48.11 -18.45 14.83
N PRO A 591 -48.21 -18.75 16.14
CA PRO A 591 -49.50 -18.82 16.83
C PRO A 591 -50.30 -17.50 16.80
N LEU A 592 -49.67 -16.40 16.38
CA LEU A 592 -50.23 -15.04 16.42
C LEU A 592 -51.07 -14.63 15.20
N LEU A 593 -51.28 -15.52 14.21
CA LEU A 593 -52.10 -15.20 13.02
C LEU A 593 -53.35 -16.08 12.87
N GLU A 594 -53.60 -17.03 13.77
CA GLU A 594 -54.86 -17.80 13.78
C GLU A 594 -55.94 -17.16 14.66
N GLU A 595 -55.58 -16.38 15.68
CA GLU A 595 -56.57 -15.63 16.47
C GLU A 595 -57.26 -14.51 15.67
N GLU A 596 -56.54 -13.86 14.74
CA GLU A 596 -57.11 -12.80 13.90
C GLU A 596 -58.07 -13.33 12.83
N LYS A 597 -57.98 -14.62 12.48
CA LYS A 597 -58.93 -15.29 11.56
C LYS A 597 -60.12 -15.91 12.28
N ALA A 598 -60.01 -16.23 13.57
CA ALA A 598 -61.14 -16.72 14.36
C ALA A 598 -62.10 -15.58 14.76
N ALA A 599 -61.63 -14.34 14.86
CA ALA A 599 -62.44 -13.17 15.24
C ALA A 599 -63.24 -12.53 14.08
N ALA A 600 -63.03 -12.95 12.84
CA ALA A 600 -63.62 -12.34 11.64
C ALA A 600 -64.67 -13.23 10.93
N SER A 601 -65.31 -14.15 11.66
CA SER A 601 -66.50 -14.86 11.19
C SER A 601 -67.76 -14.18 11.73
N PRO A 602 -68.58 -13.53 10.89
CA PRO A 602 -69.93 -13.15 11.29
C PRO A 602 -70.76 -14.43 11.37
N SER A 603 -71.31 -14.69 12.55
CA SER A 603 -72.34 -15.70 12.78
C SER A 603 -73.52 -15.46 11.84
N ALA A 604 -73.85 -16.46 11.02
CA ALA A 604 -75.18 -16.58 10.45
C ALA A 604 -76.17 -16.91 11.58
N GLY A 605 -77.15 -16.03 11.76
CA GLY A 605 -78.28 -16.15 12.69
C GLY A 605 -79.33 -15.14 12.30
#